data_AF-A0A7X4CR56-F1
#
_entry.id   AF-A0A7X4CR56-F1
#
_cell.length_a   1.000
_cell.length_b   1.000
_cell.length_c   1.000
_cell.angle_alpha   90.00
_cell.angle_beta   90.00
_cell.angle_gamma   90.00
#
_symmetry.space_group_name_H-M   'P 1'
#
loop_
_entity.id
_entity.type
_entity.pdbx_description
1 polymer ?
#
loop_
_entity_poly.entity_id
_entity_poly.type
_entity_poly.pdbx_seq_one_letter_code
_entity_poly.pdbx_strand_id
1 'polypeptide(L)'
;MVYLDYNATTPVDSKVIDAMMPLFAEGFGNPSSSHGSGRLAAQVVEEARKKVADAVGMSASDVVFTSGATEANNLALTGLQKGLGRGINILAGATEHKSILQTCDNLSNDGSEFSTIPVHPDGTIDIDSMESIMDGCNDV
;
A
#
# COMPACT_ATOMS: atom_id res chain seq x y z
N MET A 1 -5.10 28.84 13.97
CA MET A 1 -5.90 27.61 13.92
C MET A 1 -5.07 26.51 14.56
N VAL A 2 -5.65 25.72 15.47
CA VAL A 2 -4.97 24.55 16.07
C VAL A 2 -5.57 23.31 15.41
N TYR A 3 -4.74 22.51 14.75
CA TYR A 3 -5.14 21.28 14.07
C TYR A 3 -4.61 20.10 14.87
N LEU A 4 -5.49 19.15 15.23
CA LEU A 4 -5.18 18.01 16.11
C LEU A 4 -5.58 16.66 15.49
N ASP A 5 -5.67 16.59 14.16
CA ASP A 5 -6.14 15.41 13.42
C ASP A 5 -5.09 14.92 12.40
N TYR A 6 -3.82 14.91 12.80
CA TYR A 6 -2.70 14.56 11.91
C TYR A 6 -2.67 13.09 11.47
N ASN A 7 -3.39 12.21 12.16
CA ASN A 7 -3.53 10.82 11.74
C ASN A 7 -4.46 10.67 10.52
N ALA A 8 -5.35 11.62 10.26
CA ALA A 8 -6.20 11.61 9.08
C ALA A 8 -5.49 12.19 7.85
N THR A 9 -4.78 13.30 8.02
CA THR A 9 -3.93 13.91 6.98
C THR A 9 -2.98 14.95 7.57
N THR A 10 -1.98 15.37 6.80
CA THR A 10 -0.95 16.33 7.24
C THR A 10 -0.81 17.48 6.23
N PRO A 11 -0.53 18.72 6.68
CA PRO A 11 -0.12 19.77 5.76
C PRO A 11 1.17 19.36 5.05
N VAL A 12 1.26 19.65 3.75
CA VAL A 12 2.46 19.36 2.96
C VAL A 12 3.61 20.25 3.43
N ASP A 13 4.80 19.69 3.63
CA ASP A 13 6.00 20.46 3.97
C ASP A 13 6.33 21.43 2.84
N SER A 14 6.67 22.68 3.19
CA SER A 14 7.11 23.71 2.23
C SER A 14 8.17 23.23 1.23
N LYS A 15 9.14 22.41 1.66
CA LYS A 15 10.19 21.87 0.79
C LYS A 15 9.65 20.89 -0.24
N VAL A 16 8.58 20.17 0.09
CA VAL A 16 7.89 19.28 -0.84
C VAL A 16 7.11 20.11 -1.85
N ILE A 17 6.44 21.18 -1.42
CA ILE A 17 5.77 22.12 -2.34
C ILE A 17 6.80 22.71 -3.31
N ASP A 18 7.92 23.23 -2.83
CA ASP A 18 8.97 23.83 -3.66
C ASP A 18 9.55 22.84 -4.68
N ALA A 19 9.69 21.56 -4.31
CA ALA A 19 10.14 20.51 -5.23
C ALA A 19 9.09 20.14 -6.28
N MET A 20 7.80 20.21 -5.94
CA MET A 20 6.70 19.84 -6.82
C MET A 20 6.31 20.93 -7.82
N MET A 21 6.35 22.21 -7.42
CA MET A 21 5.88 23.32 -8.24
C MET A 21 6.53 23.40 -9.64
N PRO A 22 7.86 23.22 -9.81
CA PRO A 22 8.49 23.21 -11.12
C PRO A 22 7.98 22.09 -12.04
N LEU A 23 7.54 20.96 -11.48
CA LEU A 23 7.03 19.81 -12.25
C LEU A 23 5.67 20.12 -12.89
N PHE A 24 4.90 21.05 -12.32
CA PHE A 24 3.63 21.50 -12.88
C PHE A 24 3.79 22.59 -13.95
N ALA A 25 4.87 23.36 -13.90
CA ALA A 25 5.09 24.50 -14.81
C ALA A 25 6.00 24.16 -15.99
N GLU A 26 7.17 23.56 -15.73
CA GLU A 26 8.23 23.33 -16.71
C GLU A 26 8.46 21.83 -16.94
N GLY A 27 8.32 21.01 -15.90
CA GLY A 27 8.54 19.57 -15.91
C GLY A 27 7.32 18.71 -16.28
N PHE A 28 6.32 19.26 -16.96
CA PHE A 28 5.01 18.62 -17.22
C PHE A 28 5.02 17.50 -18.28
N GLY A 29 6.20 17.01 -18.67
CA GLY A 29 6.34 15.98 -19.70
C GLY A 29 5.65 14.67 -19.31
N ASN A 30 5.14 13.94 -20.29
CA ASN A 30 4.64 12.58 -20.07
C ASN A 30 5.83 11.61 -19.93
N PRO A 31 6.02 10.94 -18.78
CA PRO A 31 7.16 10.05 -18.56
C PRO A 31 7.19 8.84 -19.49
N SER A 32 6.08 8.49 -20.15
CA SER A 32 6.04 7.41 -21.15
C SER A 32 6.50 7.85 -22.55
N SER A 33 6.77 9.14 -22.76
CA SER A 33 7.19 9.66 -24.06
C SER A 33 8.71 9.57 -24.26
N SER A 34 9.13 9.16 -25.46
CA SER A 34 10.55 8.97 -25.77
C SER A 34 11.32 10.26 -26.07
N HIS A 35 10.64 11.40 -26.27
CA HIS A 35 11.27 12.70 -26.55
C HIS A 35 11.88 13.34 -25.29
N GLY A 36 12.63 14.43 -25.46
CA GLY A 36 13.43 15.06 -24.41
C GLY A 36 12.66 15.34 -23.12
N SER A 37 11.52 16.03 -23.19
CA SER A 37 10.69 16.33 -21.99
C SER A 37 10.12 15.09 -21.32
N GLY A 38 9.79 14.03 -22.08
CA GLY A 38 9.32 12.77 -21.50
C GLY A 38 10.42 12.03 -20.75
N ARG A 39 11.64 11.98 -21.31
CA ARG A 39 12.80 11.40 -20.63
C ARG A 39 13.16 12.14 -19.35
N LEU A 40 13.08 13.47 -19.34
CA LEU A 40 13.28 14.27 -18.12
C LEU A 40 12.24 13.94 -17.05
N ALA A 41 10.96 13.87 -17.41
CA ALA A 41 9.90 13.48 -16.48
C ALA A 41 10.09 12.04 -15.95
N ALA A 42 10.46 11.09 -16.82
CA ALA A 42 10.76 9.73 -16.42
C ALA A 42 11.93 9.65 -15.42
N GLN A 43 12.98 10.44 -15.64
CA GLN A 43 14.11 10.52 -14.71
C GLN A 43 13.65 11.01 -13.32
N VAL A 44 12.78 12.02 -13.25
CA VAL A 44 12.24 12.52 -11.97
C VAL A 44 11.48 11.41 -11.22
N VAL A 45 10.66 10.62 -11.93
CA VAL A 45 9.93 9.50 -11.34
C VAL A 45 10.88 8.42 -10.81
N GLU A 46 11.91 8.06 -11.58
CA GLU A 46 12.86 7.02 -11.17
C GLU A 46 13.77 7.48 -10.02
N GLU A 47 14.13 8.76 -9.96
CA GLU A 47 14.83 9.34 -8.81
C GLU A 47 13.95 9.32 -7.56
N ALA A 48 12.65 9.64 -7.68
CA ALA A 48 11.70 9.54 -6.58
C ALA A 48 11.55 8.09 -6.11
N ARG A 49 11.45 7.14 -7.05
CA ARG A 49 11.37 5.70 -6.76
C ARG A 49 12.57 5.22 -5.95
N LYS A 50 13.78 5.60 -6.39
CA LYS A 50 15.01 5.27 -5.69
C LYS A 50 15.04 5.83 -4.27
N LYS A 51 14.65 7.10 -4.08
CA LYS A 51 14.61 7.71 -2.73
C LYS A 51 13.64 7.00 -1.80
N VAL A 52 12.48 6.58 -2.29
CA VAL A 52 11.52 5.78 -1.51
C VAL A 52 12.11 4.42 -1.15
N ALA A 53 12.70 3.74 -2.13
CA ALA A 53 13.32 2.42 -1.93
C ALA A 53 14.47 2.48 -0.90
N ASP A 54 15.36 3.48 -1.02
CA ASP A 54 16.47 3.70 -0.09
C ASP A 54 15.98 3.96 1.34
N ALA A 55 14.85 4.69 1.50
CA ALA A 55 14.28 5.01 2.81
C ALA A 55 13.73 3.78 3.56
N VAL A 56 13.33 2.72 2.84
CA VAL A 56 12.80 1.48 3.41
C VAL A 56 13.76 0.28 3.25
N GLY A 57 14.95 0.49 2.69
CA GLY A 57 15.97 -0.55 2.51
C GLY A 57 15.65 -1.59 1.43
N MET A 58 14.93 -1.21 0.37
CA MET A 58 14.51 -2.10 -0.72
C MET A 58 15.15 -1.73 -2.08
N SER A 59 14.99 -2.58 -3.09
CA SER A 59 15.36 -2.23 -4.47
C SER A 59 14.34 -1.27 -5.07
N ALA A 60 14.78 -0.37 -5.95
CA ALA A 60 13.87 0.50 -6.70
C ALA A 60 12.85 -0.31 -7.51
N SER A 61 13.20 -1.50 -7.99
CA SER A 61 12.29 -2.41 -8.70
C SER A 61 11.10 -2.87 -7.87
N ASP A 62 11.20 -2.81 -6.54
CA ASP A 62 10.18 -3.31 -5.62
C ASP A 62 9.16 -2.23 -5.26
N VAL A 63 9.38 -0.98 -5.68
CA VAL A 63 8.51 0.16 -5.39
C VAL A 63 7.52 0.38 -6.53
N VAL A 64 6.24 0.24 -6.22
CA VAL A 64 5.13 0.60 -7.10
C VAL A 64 4.44 1.85 -6.56
N PHE A 65 4.33 2.89 -7.39
CA PHE A 65 3.56 4.09 -7.03
C PHE A 65 2.07 3.88 -7.34
N THR A 66 1.22 4.12 -6.35
CA THR A 66 -0.25 4.15 -6.47
C THR A 66 -0.76 5.53 -6.04
N SER A 67 -2.06 5.79 -6.17
CA SER A 67 -2.69 7.02 -5.69
C SER A 67 -2.76 7.14 -4.15
N GLY A 68 -2.50 6.05 -3.42
CA GLY A 68 -2.47 6.03 -1.96
C GLY A 68 -2.59 4.63 -1.37
N ALA A 69 -2.59 4.56 -0.03
CA ALA A 69 -2.59 3.30 0.72
C ALA A 69 -3.81 2.41 0.41
N THR A 70 -5.00 2.99 0.24
CA THR A 70 -6.21 2.23 -0.11
C THR A 70 -6.05 1.46 -1.42
N GLU A 71 -5.51 2.10 -2.46
CA GLU A 71 -5.24 1.45 -3.74
C GLU A 71 -4.12 0.41 -3.61
N ALA A 72 -3.04 0.73 -2.89
CA ALA A 72 -1.93 -0.20 -2.66
C ALA A 72 -2.39 -1.49 -1.95
N ASN A 73 -3.23 -1.36 -0.92
CA ASN A 73 -3.80 -2.48 -0.18
C ASN A 73 -4.68 -3.37 -1.08
N ASN A 74 -5.51 -2.76 -1.94
CA ASN A 74 -6.31 -3.50 -2.91
C ASN A 74 -5.44 -4.18 -3.97
N LEU A 75 -4.44 -3.49 -4.50
CA LEU A 75 -3.51 -4.04 -5.47
C LEU A 75 -2.77 -5.26 -4.89
N ALA A 76 -2.30 -5.19 -3.65
CA ALA A 76 -1.60 -6.30 -3.01
C ALA A 76 -2.50 -7.53 -2.84
N LEU A 77 -3.68 -7.36 -2.23
CA LEU A 77 -4.58 -8.48 -1.90
C LEU A 77 -5.26 -9.06 -3.13
N THR A 78 -5.93 -8.21 -3.93
CA THR A 78 -6.61 -8.65 -5.15
C THR A 78 -5.62 -9.08 -6.22
N GLY A 79 -4.46 -8.40 -6.32
CA GLY A 79 -3.41 -8.80 -7.25
C GLY A 79 -2.83 -10.17 -6.94
N LEU A 80 -2.61 -10.49 -5.65
CA LEU A 80 -2.15 -11.82 -5.24
C LEU A 80 -3.17 -12.91 -5.60
N GLN A 81 -4.44 -12.72 -5.23
CA GLN A 81 -5.51 -13.69 -5.51
C GLN A 81 -5.68 -13.92 -7.02
N LYS A 82 -5.75 -12.84 -7.82
CA LYS A 82 -5.85 -12.94 -9.28
C LYS A 82 -4.60 -13.53 -9.92
N GLY A 83 -3.42 -13.19 -9.42
CA GLY A 83 -2.15 -13.71 -9.92
C GLY A 83 -2.00 -15.22 -9.69
N LEU A 84 -2.55 -15.73 -8.59
CA LEU A 84 -2.60 -17.16 -8.31
C LEU A 84 -3.73 -17.88 -9.06
N GLY A 85 -4.75 -17.15 -9.52
CA GLY A 85 -5.89 -17.71 -10.26
C GLY A 85 -6.77 -18.63 -9.40
N ARG A 86 -6.70 -18.51 -8.06
CA ARG A 86 -7.46 -19.32 -7.11
C ARG A 86 -7.73 -18.52 -5.82
N GLY A 87 -8.67 -19.01 -5.02
CA GLY A 87 -8.87 -18.54 -3.65
C GLY A 87 -7.60 -18.61 -2.80
N ILE A 88 -7.49 -17.68 -1.87
CA ILE A 88 -6.40 -17.61 -0.89
C ILE A 88 -6.97 -17.52 0.53
N ASN A 89 -6.22 -18.02 1.50
CA ASN A 89 -6.55 -17.88 2.92
C ASN A 89 -5.84 -16.65 3.45
N ILE A 90 -6.60 -15.71 4.01
CA ILE A 90 -6.12 -14.41 4.48
C ILE A 90 -6.37 -14.34 5.99
N LEU A 91 -5.31 -14.08 6.74
CA LEU A 91 -5.40 -13.69 8.14
C LEU A 91 -5.07 -12.20 8.25
N ALA A 92 -5.91 -11.43 8.92
CA ALA A 92 -5.64 -10.02 9.19
C ALA A 92 -6.07 -9.63 10.62
N GLY A 93 -5.41 -8.62 11.19
CA GLY A 93 -5.78 -8.11 12.52
C GLY A 93 -7.20 -7.56 12.56
N ALA A 94 -7.89 -7.75 13.68
CA ALA A 94 -9.25 -7.22 13.88
C ALA A 94 -9.33 -5.68 13.82
N THR A 95 -8.20 -4.99 13.97
CA THR A 95 -8.10 -3.52 13.99
C THR A 95 -7.50 -2.93 12.72
N GLU A 96 -7.36 -3.73 11.66
CA GLU A 96 -6.86 -3.24 10.37
C GLU A 96 -7.73 -2.12 9.78
N HIS A 97 -7.13 -1.30 8.94
CA HIS A 97 -7.87 -0.24 8.25
C HIS A 97 -8.98 -0.83 7.35
N LYS A 98 -10.08 -0.10 7.15
CA LYS A 98 -11.22 -0.54 6.33
C LYS A 98 -10.81 -0.98 4.91
N SER A 99 -9.75 -0.38 4.35
CA SER A 99 -9.22 -0.78 3.04
C SER A 99 -8.64 -2.19 2.98
N ILE A 100 -8.32 -2.80 4.12
CA ILE A 100 -7.91 -4.20 4.22
C ILE A 100 -9.16 -5.04 4.44
N LEU A 101 -9.89 -4.78 5.53
CA LEU A 101 -11.04 -5.60 5.95
C LEU A 101 -12.11 -5.71 4.86
N GLN A 102 -12.45 -4.61 4.19
CA GLN A 102 -13.45 -4.61 3.12
C GLN A 102 -12.94 -5.31 1.85
N THR A 103 -11.63 -5.24 1.57
CA THR A 103 -11.05 -5.96 0.45
C THR A 103 -11.03 -7.47 0.72
N CYS A 104 -10.73 -7.90 1.95
CA CYS A 104 -10.84 -9.31 2.34
C CYS A 104 -12.27 -9.84 2.21
N ASP A 105 -13.27 -9.09 2.70
CA ASP A 105 -14.69 -9.45 2.59
C ASP A 105 -15.12 -9.58 1.10
N ASN A 106 -14.68 -8.65 0.25
CA ASN A 106 -14.95 -8.73 -1.18
C ASN A 106 -14.34 -10.00 -1.81
N LEU A 107 -13.11 -10.36 -1.44
CA LEU A 107 -12.41 -11.54 -1.97
C LEU A 107 -13.05 -12.86 -1.53
N SER A 108 -13.83 -12.87 -0.44
CA SER A 108 -14.59 -14.05 -0.04
C SER A 108 -15.68 -14.44 -1.03
N ASN A 109 -16.21 -13.48 -1.80
CA ASN A 109 -17.11 -13.78 -2.91
C ASN A 109 -16.41 -14.51 -4.07
N ASP A 110 -15.07 -14.39 -4.15
CA ASP A 110 -14.22 -14.98 -5.19
C ASP A 110 -13.45 -16.21 -4.69
N GLY A 111 -14.00 -16.89 -3.67
CA GLY A 111 -13.48 -18.17 -3.15
C GLY A 111 -12.29 -18.06 -2.20
N SER A 112 -11.99 -16.87 -1.69
CA SER A 112 -10.97 -16.68 -0.65
C SER A 112 -11.57 -16.84 0.75
N GLU A 113 -10.77 -17.31 1.70
CA GLU A 113 -11.18 -17.40 3.11
C GLU A 113 -10.54 -16.27 3.90
N PHE A 114 -11.30 -15.68 4.82
CA PHE A 114 -10.84 -14.58 5.65
C PHE A 114 -11.06 -14.90 7.13
N SER A 115 -9.98 -14.81 7.91
CA SER A 115 -10.01 -14.94 9.37
C SER A 115 -9.41 -13.71 10.03
N THR A 116 -10.06 -13.24 11.09
CA THR A 116 -9.58 -12.10 11.89
C THR A 116 -8.79 -12.57 13.10
N ILE A 117 -7.63 -11.95 13.31
CA ILE A 117 -6.79 -12.18 14.49
C ILE A 117 -7.25 -11.21 15.59
N PRO A 118 -7.64 -11.71 16.79
CA PRO A 118 -8.06 -10.85 17.88
C PRO A 118 -6.90 -10.01 18.43
N VAL A 119 -7.26 -8.98 19.19
CA VAL A 119 -6.31 -8.11 19.89
C VAL A 119 -6.54 -8.17 21.39
N HIS A 120 -5.48 -7.98 22.16
CA HIS A 120 -5.56 -7.78 23.60
C HIS A 120 -6.15 -6.39 23.94
N PRO A 121 -6.55 -6.14 25.20
CA PRO A 121 -7.13 -4.85 25.60
C PRO A 121 -6.23 -3.62 25.36
N ASP A 122 -4.92 -3.82 25.20
CA ASP A 122 -3.95 -2.77 24.86
C ASP A 122 -3.80 -2.54 23.34
N GLY A 123 -4.53 -3.30 22.52
CA GLY A 123 -4.51 -3.23 21.06
C GLY A 123 -3.41 -4.04 20.38
N THR A 124 -2.59 -4.79 21.14
CA THR A 124 -1.59 -5.69 20.55
C THR A 124 -2.24 -6.94 19.97
N ILE A 125 -1.68 -7.47 18.90
CA ILE A 125 -2.16 -8.70 18.25
C ILE A 125 -1.96 -9.90 19.19
N ASP A 126 -2.99 -10.73 19.33
CA ASP A 126 -2.93 -12.00 20.04
C ASP A 126 -2.23 -13.06 19.17
N ILE A 127 -0.93 -13.25 19.40
CA ILE A 127 -0.08 -14.15 18.62
C ILE A 127 -0.47 -15.62 18.82
N ASP A 128 -0.84 -16.02 20.04
CA ASP A 128 -1.25 -17.40 20.33
C ASP A 128 -2.52 -17.76 19.53
N SER A 129 -3.48 -16.83 19.46
CA SER A 129 -4.66 -16.98 18.61
C SER A 129 -4.31 -17.03 17.12
N MET A 130 -3.36 -16.21 16.66
CA MET A 130 -2.89 -16.25 15.28
C MET A 130 -2.31 -17.63 14.92
N GLU A 131 -1.41 -18.16 15.74
CA GLU A 131 -0.80 -19.49 15.53
C GLU A 131 -1.85 -20.59 15.49
N SER A 132 -2.80 -20.58 16.43
CA SER A 132 -3.90 -21.56 16.45
C SER A 132 -4.79 -21.51 15.20
N ILE A 133 -5.03 -20.33 14.62
CA ILE A 133 -5.81 -20.20 13.37
C ILE A 133 -5.00 -20.76 12.20
N MET A 134 -3.70 -20.46 12.14
CA MET A 134 -2.82 -20.93 11.06
C MET A 134 -2.70 -22.46 11.04
N ASP A 135 -2.56 -23.10 12.20
CA ASP A 135 -2.47 -24.55 12.30
C ASP A 135 -3.75 -25.25 11.83
N GLY A 136 -4.93 -24.69 12.16
CA GLY A 136 -6.22 -25.21 11.70
C GLY A 136 -6.46 -25.11 10.20
N CYS A 137 -5.72 -24.25 9.48
CA CYS A 137 -5.81 -24.11 8.02
C CYS A 137 -4.96 -25.14 7.26
N ASN A 138 -4.01 -25.84 7.90
CA ASN A 138 -3.11 -26.80 7.24
C ASN A 138 -3.69 -28.22 7.11
N ASP A 139 -4.88 -28.47 7.67
CA ASP A 139 -5.53 -29.78 7.70
C ASP A 139 -6.55 -30.01 6.56
N VAL A 140 -6.53 -29.20 5.49
CA VAL A 140 -7.42 -29.30 4.31
C VAL A 140 -6.65 -29.45 3.00
#